data_AF-A0A2M6IUY1-F1
#
_entry.id   AF-A0A2M6IUY1-F1
#
_cell.length_a   1.000
_cell.length_b   1.000
_cell.length_c   1.000
_cell.angle_alpha   90.00
_cell.angle_beta   90.00
_cell.angle_gamma   90.00
#
_symmetry.space_group_name_H-M   'P 1'
#
loop_
_entity.id
_entity.type
_entity.pdbx_description
1 polymer ?
#
loop_
_entity_poly.entity_id
_entity_poly.type
_entity_poly.pdbx_seq_one_letter_code
_entity_poly.pdbx_strand_id
1 'polypeptide(L)'
;MWNFIKLLGLSSCEITRYSQTGKQVYIHVKIRRKSAICPWCNARTTTVRSLSKVRTIKHGVVWSKECLLLVQQRRFTCMSCTKTFSEELPFVQKRQTVTRAHKKEVVFNLSDRSFSSTTKRFHVSYPTQVKWLKELVAAEVFSFQQEKKCGAPFVLGIDEVSFSGNDMVTTIGNITTHQLKGVLHSKRKDELKKVLRSIPKTVCPLISEVVIDMCTLYLKAVQETLPHTSVVVDHFHIIKDANHRIDEERRILQEIYNRKIPRYIFMKNKEDLKESELEILEHMLKKYPELTMFYGTKERLRAMYRSKDKKEALDAMRSIIPSLTATDDGELISWGRTLSYWKPYILNYWDSKSTNAYMEGIHNKMKLIKRISFGFKNKEVFIHKVMLSVLLASVLLPYFDS
;
A
#
# COMPACT_ATOMS: atom_id res chain seq x y z
N MET A 1 12.26 14.42 -40.75
CA MET A 1 12.42 15.47 -39.72
C MET A 1 11.74 14.99 -38.43
N TRP A 2 12.51 14.65 -37.40
CA TRP A 2 11.96 14.11 -36.15
C TRP A 2 11.00 15.11 -35.50
N ASN A 3 9.78 14.68 -35.19
CA ASN A 3 8.74 15.54 -34.65
C ASN A 3 8.98 15.77 -33.14
N PHE A 4 9.92 16.65 -32.81
CA PHE A 4 10.32 17.00 -31.43
C PHE A 4 9.13 17.41 -30.55
N ILE A 5 8.07 17.93 -31.15
CA ILE A 5 6.79 18.25 -30.50
C ILE A 5 6.10 17.00 -29.94
N LYS A 6 6.13 15.87 -30.67
CA LYS A 6 5.56 14.60 -30.18
C LYS A 6 6.37 14.05 -29.01
N LEU A 7 7.70 14.14 -29.08
CA LEU A 7 8.59 13.70 -27.99
C LEU A 7 8.29 14.44 -26.67
N LEU A 8 7.95 15.73 -26.76
CA LEU A 8 7.59 16.54 -25.60
C LEU A 8 6.12 16.39 -25.17
N GLY A 9 5.31 15.58 -25.85
CA GLY A 9 3.87 15.47 -25.55
C GLY A 9 3.09 16.77 -25.82
N LEU A 10 3.55 17.62 -26.75
CA LEU A 10 2.97 18.93 -27.06
C LEU A 10 2.29 18.97 -28.43
N SER A 11 1.68 17.87 -28.88
CA SER A 11 1.11 17.69 -30.24
C SER A 11 0.17 18.81 -30.72
N SER A 12 -0.50 19.50 -29.79
CA SER A 12 -1.39 20.64 -30.03
C SER A 12 -0.66 21.99 -30.26
N CYS A 13 0.67 21.99 -30.15
CA CYS A 13 1.52 23.17 -30.25
C CYS A 13 2.46 23.12 -31.46
N GLU A 14 2.93 24.29 -31.85
CA GLU A 14 4.06 24.50 -32.76
C GLU A 14 5.22 25.08 -31.94
N ILE A 15 6.42 24.51 -32.11
CA ILE A 15 7.65 25.09 -31.57
C ILE A 15 8.12 26.13 -32.59
N THR A 16 8.19 27.39 -32.17
CA THR A 16 8.62 28.49 -33.05
C THR A 16 10.10 28.78 -32.93
N ARG A 17 10.67 28.56 -31.74
CA ARG A 17 12.07 28.86 -31.43
C ARG A 17 12.50 28.03 -30.23
N TYR A 18 13.78 27.66 -30.19
CA TYR A 18 14.41 27.16 -28.97
C TYR A 18 15.67 27.98 -28.67
N SER A 19 16.05 28.02 -27.40
CA SER A 19 17.34 28.52 -26.93
C SER A 19 17.77 27.75 -25.69
N GLN A 20 19.05 27.82 -25.33
CA GLN A 20 19.57 27.17 -24.14
C GLN A 20 20.60 28.03 -23.44
N THR A 21 20.69 27.87 -22.13
CA THR A 21 21.77 28.36 -21.28
C THR A 21 22.50 27.16 -20.66
N GLY A 22 23.47 27.40 -19.77
CA GLY A 22 24.14 26.32 -19.04
C GLY A 22 23.17 25.47 -18.20
N LYS A 23 22.12 26.08 -17.63
CA LYS A 23 21.20 25.42 -16.68
C LYS A 23 19.79 25.18 -17.21
N GLN A 24 19.38 25.84 -18.29
CA GLN A 24 17.99 25.87 -18.73
C GLN A 24 17.87 25.75 -20.26
N VAL A 25 16.77 25.17 -20.71
CA VAL A 25 16.35 25.07 -22.11
C VAL A 25 15.01 25.79 -22.23
N TYR A 26 14.94 26.75 -23.13
CA TYR A 26 13.74 27.53 -23.41
C TYR A 26 13.14 27.10 -24.74
N ILE A 27 11.85 26.77 -24.73
CA ILE A 27 11.10 26.36 -25.92
C ILE A 27 9.93 27.31 -26.09
N HIS A 28 9.98 28.13 -27.13
CA HIS A 28 8.86 29.00 -27.48
C HIS A 28 7.80 28.17 -28.20
N VAL A 29 6.59 28.16 -27.66
CA VAL A 29 5.48 27.40 -28.22
C VAL A 29 4.26 28.28 -28.48
N LYS A 30 3.56 27.98 -29.57
CA LYS A 30 2.26 28.57 -29.92
C LYS A 30 1.24 27.45 -30.10
N ILE A 31 -0.02 27.73 -29.77
CA ILE A 31 -1.12 26.79 -30.03
C ILE A 31 -1.43 26.78 -31.53
N ARG A 32 -1.50 25.58 -32.13
CA ARG A 32 -1.76 25.41 -33.57
C ARG A 32 -3.13 25.94 -34.00
N ARG A 33 -4.15 25.64 -33.19
CA ARG A 33 -5.55 26.02 -33.49
C ARG A 33 -5.68 27.54 -33.43
N LYS A 34 -6.24 28.16 -34.48
CA LYS A 34 -6.45 29.62 -34.54
C LYS A 34 -7.81 30.09 -34.00
N SER A 35 -8.71 29.16 -33.70
CA SER A 35 -10.04 29.42 -33.16
C SER A 35 -10.18 28.91 -31.73
N ALA A 36 -11.05 29.54 -30.93
CA ALA A 36 -11.42 29.10 -29.60
C ALA A 36 -12.95 29.07 -29.41
N ILE A 37 -13.40 28.29 -28.43
CA ILE A 37 -14.82 28.18 -28.06
C ILE A 37 -15.08 29.13 -26.89
N CYS A 38 -16.12 29.95 -26.99
CA CYS A 38 -16.49 30.88 -25.93
C CYS A 38 -16.99 30.12 -24.68
N PRO A 39 -16.40 30.32 -23.49
CA PRO A 39 -16.80 29.61 -22.28
C PRO A 39 -18.16 30.05 -21.72
N TRP A 40 -18.81 31.06 -22.31
CA TRP A 40 -20.07 31.62 -21.81
C TRP A 40 -21.28 31.32 -22.69
N CYS A 41 -21.12 31.27 -24.01
CA CYS A 41 -22.21 31.00 -24.95
C CYS A 41 -21.89 29.85 -25.93
N ASN A 42 -20.74 29.19 -25.75
CA ASN A 42 -20.26 28.08 -26.58
C ASN A 42 -20.04 28.40 -28.07
N ALA A 43 -20.21 29.66 -28.50
CA ALA A 43 -19.95 30.08 -29.87
C ALA A 43 -18.45 30.06 -30.20
N ARG A 44 -18.11 29.63 -31.41
CA ARG A 44 -16.74 29.63 -31.94
C ARG A 44 -16.32 31.03 -32.34
N THR A 45 -15.09 31.42 -32.01
CA THR A 45 -14.49 32.70 -32.45
C THR A 45 -13.05 32.51 -32.92
N THR A 46 -12.64 33.30 -33.90
CA THR A 46 -11.25 33.44 -34.37
C THR A 46 -10.71 34.84 -34.08
N THR A 47 -11.54 35.75 -33.56
CA THR A 47 -11.20 37.15 -33.34
C THR A 47 -10.27 37.30 -32.13
N VAL A 48 -9.00 37.55 -32.40
CA VAL A 48 -7.98 37.82 -31.37
C VAL A 48 -8.02 39.30 -31.02
N ARG A 49 -8.30 39.61 -29.75
CA ARG A 49 -8.29 40.98 -29.20
C ARG A 49 -6.87 41.45 -28.90
N SER A 50 -6.10 40.59 -28.23
CA SER A 50 -4.75 40.92 -27.80
C SER A 50 -3.96 39.65 -27.49
N LEU A 51 -2.65 39.80 -27.30
CA LEU A 51 -1.79 38.76 -26.75
C LEU A 51 -1.57 39.00 -25.25
N SER A 52 -1.41 37.93 -24.48
CA SER A 52 -1.02 38.01 -23.08
C SER A 52 0.46 38.37 -22.93
N LYS A 53 0.88 38.67 -21.69
CA LYS A 53 2.30 38.59 -21.34
C LYS A 53 2.80 37.17 -21.58
N VAL A 54 4.09 37.03 -21.92
CA VAL A 54 4.74 35.72 -22.05
C VAL A 54 4.73 35.05 -20.68
N ARG A 55 4.27 33.79 -20.65
CA ARG A 55 4.27 32.95 -19.47
C ARG A 55 5.38 31.92 -19.60
N THR A 56 6.16 31.77 -18.54
CA THR A 56 7.15 30.72 -18.39
C THR A 56 6.52 29.53 -17.66
N ILE A 57 6.54 28.36 -18.29
CA ILE A 57 5.88 27.15 -17.79
C ILE A 57 6.89 26.02 -17.75
N LYS A 58 7.11 25.44 -16.57
CA LYS A 58 8.06 24.33 -16.41
C LYS A 58 7.49 23.04 -16.98
N HIS A 59 8.25 22.37 -17.83
CA HIS A 59 7.80 21.18 -18.58
C HIS A 59 8.62 19.92 -18.33
N GLY A 60 9.75 20.02 -17.64
CA GLY A 60 10.59 18.85 -17.39
C GLY A 60 12.05 19.20 -17.20
N VAL A 61 12.87 18.19 -17.41
CA VAL A 61 14.33 18.30 -17.45
C VAL A 61 14.81 17.62 -18.73
N VAL A 62 15.61 18.32 -19.53
CA VAL A 62 16.20 17.80 -20.77
C VAL A 62 17.71 17.92 -20.63
N TRP A 63 18.43 16.80 -20.74
CA TRP A 63 19.89 16.74 -20.55
C TRP A 63 20.36 17.41 -19.24
N SER A 64 19.66 17.12 -18.14
CA SER A 64 19.93 17.72 -16.82
C SER A 64 19.75 19.25 -16.73
N LYS A 65 19.13 19.88 -17.73
CA LYS A 65 18.75 21.30 -17.73
C LYS A 65 17.24 21.45 -17.57
N GLU A 66 16.79 22.48 -16.85
CA GLU A 66 15.35 22.75 -16.74
C GLU A 66 14.74 23.09 -18.09
N CYS A 67 13.69 22.37 -18.48
CA CYS A 67 12.95 22.67 -19.69
C CYS A 67 11.78 23.61 -19.38
N LEU A 68 11.82 24.81 -19.95
CA LEU A 68 10.83 25.88 -19.76
C LEU A 68 10.14 26.18 -21.09
N LEU A 69 8.82 26.13 -21.11
CA LEU A 69 7.99 26.57 -22.22
C LEU A 69 7.68 28.05 -22.07
N LEU A 70 7.97 28.82 -23.12
CA LEU A 70 7.58 30.23 -23.22
C LEU A 70 6.35 30.33 -24.10
N VAL A 71 5.22 30.65 -23.47
CA VAL A 71 3.90 30.65 -24.11
C VAL A 71 3.28 32.04 -24.04
N GLN A 72 2.82 32.53 -25.18
CA GLN A 72 2.03 33.75 -25.25
C GLN A 72 0.59 33.38 -25.64
N GLN A 73 -0.35 33.51 -24.70
CA GLN A 73 -1.74 33.13 -24.90
C GLN A 73 -2.47 34.24 -25.67
N ARG A 74 -3.33 33.86 -26.61
CA ARG A 74 -4.27 34.80 -27.21
C ARG A 74 -5.40 35.12 -26.25
N ARG A 75 -5.89 36.37 -26.27
CA ARG A 75 -7.17 36.76 -25.69
C ARG A 75 -8.16 36.95 -26.83
N PHE A 76 -9.26 36.20 -26.79
CA PHE A 76 -10.31 36.25 -27.80
C PHE A 76 -11.46 37.15 -27.36
N THR A 77 -12.13 37.76 -28.33
CA THR A 77 -13.46 38.36 -28.14
C THR A 77 -14.49 37.46 -28.81
N CYS A 78 -15.56 37.11 -28.11
CA CYS A 78 -16.68 36.39 -28.72
C CYS A 78 -17.53 37.35 -29.54
N MET A 79 -17.84 37.03 -30.81
CA MET A 79 -18.68 37.87 -31.66
C MET A 79 -20.18 37.74 -31.32
N SER A 80 -20.61 36.62 -30.74
CA SER A 80 -22.02 36.39 -30.38
C SER A 80 -22.43 37.07 -29.07
N CYS A 81 -21.55 37.09 -28.05
CA CYS A 81 -21.87 37.65 -26.74
C CYS A 81 -20.94 38.79 -26.29
N THR A 82 -20.07 39.29 -27.19
CA THR A 82 -19.10 40.41 -27.02
C THR A 82 -18.06 40.28 -25.90
N LYS A 83 -18.15 39.20 -25.15
CA LYS A 83 -17.43 38.93 -23.92
C LYS A 83 -15.99 38.43 -24.25
N THR A 84 -14.98 38.70 -23.42
CA THR A 84 -13.56 38.29 -23.68
C THR A 84 -13.00 37.16 -22.83
N PHE A 85 -12.22 36.26 -23.41
CA PHE A 85 -11.64 35.13 -22.68
C PHE A 85 -10.24 34.76 -23.17
N SER A 86 -9.45 34.15 -22.29
CA SER A 86 -8.09 33.71 -22.63
C SER A 86 -8.11 32.33 -23.29
N GLU A 87 -7.20 32.14 -24.23
CA GLU A 87 -6.89 30.87 -24.87
C GLU A 87 -6.59 29.78 -23.83
N GLU A 88 -7.21 28.61 -23.99
CA GLU A 88 -6.93 27.46 -23.13
C GLU A 88 -5.64 26.74 -23.57
N LEU A 89 -4.79 26.41 -22.60
CA LEU A 89 -3.58 25.62 -22.84
C LEU A 89 -3.86 24.15 -22.53
N PRO A 90 -3.87 23.24 -23.52
CA PRO A 90 -4.26 21.85 -23.33
C PRO A 90 -3.25 21.02 -22.50
N PHE A 91 -2.06 21.55 -22.22
CA PHE A 91 -1.00 20.88 -21.44
C PHE A 91 -0.83 21.46 -20.03
N VAL A 92 -1.58 22.51 -19.65
CA VAL A 92 -1.44 23.24 -18.37
C VAL A 92 -2.82 23.52 -17.78
N GLN A 93 -3.01 23.28 -16.48
CA GLN A 93 -4.26 23.67 -15.82
C GLN A 93 -4.29 25.19 -15.58
N LYS A 94 -5.49 25.77 -15.45
CA LYS A 94 -5.65 27.21 -15.21
C LYS A 94 -4.80 27.67 -14.02
N ARG A 95 -4.09 28.79 -14.18
CA ARG A 95 -3.20 29.41 -13.19
C ARG A 95 -1.95 28.61 -12.79
N GLN A 96 -1.77 27.37 -13.26
CA GLN A 96 -0.56 26.59 -12.98
C GLN A 96 0.63 27.08 -13.82
N THR A 97 1.83 26.97 -13.25
CA THR A 97 3.12 27.31 -13.87
C THR A 97 3.91 26.08 -14.30
N VAL A 98 3.30 24.89 -14.21
CA VAL A 98 3.90 23.61 -14.58
C VAL A 98 2.97 22.85 -15.52
N THR A 99 3.52 22.06 -16.41
CA THR A 99 2.71 21.20 -17.28
C THR A 99 2.21 19.97 -16.54
N ARG A 100 1.09 19.40 -17.01
CA ARG A 100 0.55 18.15 -16.45
C ARG A 100 1.55 17.00 -16.61
N ALA A 101 2.26 16.96 -17.75
CA ALA A 101 3.31 15.98 -18.02
C ALA A 101 4.45 16.08 -16.99
N HIS A 102 4.95 17.28 -16.72
CA HIS A 102 6.01 17.48 -15.73
C HIS A 102 5.59 17.04 -14.33
N LYS A 103 4.35 17.39 -13.92
CA LYS A 103 3.80 16.97 -12.63
C LYS A 103 3.77 15.44 -12.51
N LYS A 104 3.30 14.74 -13.56
CA LYS A 104 3.28 13.27 -13.61
C LYS A 104 4.69 12.69 -13.54
N GLU A 105 5.63 13.24 -14.31
CA GLU A 105 7.03 12.79 -14.32
C GLU A 105 7.66 12.90 -12.93
N VAL A 106 7.46 14.02 -12.25
CA VAL A 106 7.98 14.25 -10.88
C VAL A 106 7.39 13.24 -9.91
N VAL A 107 6.08 13.01 -9.96
CA VAL A 107 5.42 12.04 -9.08
C VAL A 107 5.83 10.61 -9.42
N PHE A 108 5.94 10.22 -10.69
CA PHE A 108 6.44 8.91 -11.07
C PHE A 108 7.83 8.63 -10.51
N ASN A 109 8.75 9.61 -10.55
CA ASN A 109 10.08 9.46 -9.94
C ASN A 109 10.03 9.33 -8.41
N LEU A 110 8.93 9.72 -7.74
CA LEU A 110 8.77 9.47 -6.31
C LEU A 110 8.41 8.01 -5.98
N SER A 111 8.07 7.19 -6.98
CA SER A 111 7.73 5.77 -6.76
C SER A 111 8.94 4.93 -6.34
N ASP A 112 10.15 5.35 -6.71
CA ASP A 112 11.40 4.61 -6.48
C ASP A 112 12.56 5.48 -5.99
N ARG A 113 12.42 6.82 -5.95
CA ARG A 113 13.46 7.75 -5.45
C ARG A 113 13.03 8.53 -4.22
N SER A 114 14.00 9.06 -3.48
CA SER A 114 13.74 9.97 -2.37
C SER A 114 13.24 11.34 -2.86
N PHE A 115 12.51 12.06 -2.02
CA PHE A 115 12.10 13.44 -2.33
C PHE A 115 13.30 14.36 -2.56
N SER A 116 14.40 14.16 -1.82
CA SER A 116 15.62 14.97 -1.98
C SER A 116 16.29 14.73 -3.34
N SER A 117 16.32 13.48 -3.81
CA SER A 117 16.81 13.14 -5.16
C SER A 117 15.95 13.80 -6.24
N THR A 118 14.61 13.71 -6.10
CA THR A 118 13.65 14.34 -7.01
C THR A 118 13.77 15.87 -6.99
N THR A 119 14.01 16.50 -5.82
CA THR A 119 14.29 17.94 -5.71
C THR A 119 15.53 18.33 -6.50
N LYS A 120 16.63 17.57 -6.36
CA LYS A 120 17.89 17.85 -7.07
C LYS A 120 17.73 17.72 -8.57
N ARG A 121 16.99 16.70 -9.02
CA ARG A 121 16.77 16.43 -10.45
C ARG A 121 15.85 17.44 -11.10
N PHE A 122 14.69 17.69 -10.49
CA PHE A 122 13.62 18.46 -11.11
C PHE A 122 13.48 19.88 -10.58
N HIS A 123 14.25 20.30 -9.56
CA HIS A 123 14.14 21.60 -8.90
C HIS A 123 12.68 21.93 -8.50
N VAL A 124 12.02 20.96 -7.88
CA VAL A 124 10.66 21.11 -7.31
C VAL A 124 10.78 20.97 -5.80
N SER A 125 10.20 21.89 -5.03
CA SER A 125 10.27 21.85 -3.56
C SER A 125 9.52 20.67 -2.96
N TYR A 126 9.94 20.22 -1.78
CA TYR A 126 9.28 19.12 -1.05
C TYR A 126 7.76 19.34 -0.85
N PRO A 127 7.27 20.51 -0.39
CA PRO A 127 5.82 20.71 -0.22
C PRO A 127 5.03 20.58 -1.53
N THR A 128 5.62 21.04 -2.64
CA THR A 128 5.00 20.94 -3.96
C THR A 128 4.93 19.49 -4.43
N GLN A 129 6.01 18.72 -4.24
CA GLN A 129 6.03 17.29 -4.53
C GLN A 129 4.97 16.53 -3.73
N VAL A 130 4.85 16.80 -2.42
CA VAL A 130 3.84 16.18 -1.56
C VAL A 130 2.43 16.52 -2.03
N LYS A 131 2.16 17.79 -2.36
CA LYS A 131 0.86 18.21 -2.90
C LYS A 131 0.51 17.43 -4.17
N TRP A 132 1.44 17.36 -5.13
CA TRP A 132 1.19 16.65 -6.39
C TRP A 132 1.00 15.15 -6.21
N LEU A 133 1.76 14.54 -5.29
CA LEU A 133 1.63 13.13 -4.93
C LEU A 133 0.22 12.85 -4.38
N LYS A 134 -0.24 13.65 -3.41
CA LYS A 134 -1.58 13.50 -2.82
C LYS A 134 -2.68 13.61 -3.87
N GLU A 135 -2.61 14.65 -4.71
CA GLU A 135 -3.60 14.90 -5.77
C GLU A 135 -3.71 13.75 -6.78
N LEU A 136 -2.60 13.06 -7.10
CA LEU A 136 -2.59 11.96 -8.07
C LEU A 136 -3.00 10.61 -7.46
N VAL A 137 -2.72 10.39 -6.18
CA VAL A 137 -2.93 9.08 -5.53
C VAL A 137 -4.29 8.99 -4.83
N ALA A 138 -4.88 10.11 -4.41
CA ALA A 138 -6.09 10.12 -3.58
C ALA A 138 -7.28 9.32 -4.15
N ALA A 139 -7.44 9.30 -5.48
CA ALA A 139 -8.54 8.58 -6.14
C ALA A 139 -8.37 7.05 -6.12
N GLU A 140 -7.14 6.56 -5.94
CA GLU A 140 -6.81 5.13 -5.98
C GLU A 140 -6.81 4.50 -4.58
N VAL A 141 -6.67 5.31 -3.52
CA VAL A 141 -6.69 4.82 -2.14
C VAL A 141 -8.10 4.35 -1.76
N PHE A 142 -8.19 3.08 -1.36
CA PHE A 142 -9.44 2.36 -1.08
C PHE A 142 -10.42 2.35 -2.26
N SER A 143 -9.90 2.39 -3.50
CA SER A 143 -10.70 2.24 -4.71
C SER A 143 -11.00 0.77 -4.99
N PHE A 144 -12.27 0.45 -5.24
CA PHE A 144 -12.76 -0.89 -5.60
C PHE A 144 -13.36 -0.94 -7.01
N GLN A 145 -12.94 -0.03 -7.89
CA GLN A 145 -13.48 0.07 -9.25
C GLN A 145 -13.18 -1.17 -10.10
N GLN A 146 -12.00 -1.77 -9.92
CA GLN A 146 -11.60 -2.97 -10.66
C GLN A 146 -12.45 -4.18 -10.25
N GLU A 147 -12.68 -4.38 -8.97
CA GLU A 147 -13.56 -5.44 -8.44
C GLU A 147 -15.00 -5.24 -8.89
N LYS A 148 -15.48 -3.98 -8.87
CA LYS A 148 -16.80 -3.64 -9.39
C LYS A 148 -16.94 -3.97 -10.88
N LYS A 149 -15.90 -3.75 -11.67
CA LYS A 149 -15.89 -4.04 -13.12
C LYS A 149 -15.76 -5.54 -13.40
N CYS A 150 -14.93 -6.24 -12.64
CA CYS A 150 -14.68 -7.66 -12.82
C CYS A 150 -15.86 -8.52 -12.35
N GLY A 151 -16.51 -8.16 -11.24
CA GLY A 151 -17.66 -8.88 -10.70
C GLY A 151 -17.33 -10.26 -10.12
N ALA A 152 -16.07 -10.62 -9.98
CA ALA A 152 -15.63 -11.89 -9.42
C ALA A 152 -15.49 -11.83 -7.89
N PRO A 153 -15.76 -12.92 -7.17
CA PRO A 153 -15.45 -13.02 -5.74
C PRO A 153 -13.95 -12.85 -5.47
N PHE A 154 -13.62 -12.22 -4.35
CA PHE A 154 -12.24 -12.02 -3.94
C PHE A 154 -12.09 -12.06 -2.41
N VAL A 155 -10.84 -12.12 -1.98
CA VAL A 155 -10.42 -12.20 -0.57
C VAL A 155 -9.76 -10.89 -0.16
N LEU A 156 -10.17 -10.33 0.97
CA LEU A 156 -9.50 -9.19 1.60
C LEU A 156 -8.48 -9.64 2.64
N GLY A 157 -7.33 -9.00 2.68
CA GLY A 157 -6.33 -9.14 3.75
C GLY A 157 -6.26 -7.87 4.58
N ILE A 158 -6.28 -8.01 5.90
CA ILE A 158 -6.03 -6.92 6.85
C ILE A 158 -4.87 -7.33 7.75
N ASP A 159 -3.81 -6.52 7.76
CA ASP A 159 -2.57 -6.81 8.47
C ASP A 159 -1.89 -5.52 8.95
N GLU A 160 -0.98 -5.60 9.91
CA GLU A 160 -0.25 -4.49 10.50
C GLU A 160 1.22 -4.45 10.10
N VAL A 161 1.74 -3.25 9.88
CA VAL A 161 3.17 -3.03 9.68
C VAL A 161 3.67 -1.85 10.52
N SER A 162 4.86 -2.00 11.11
CA SER A 162 5.49 -0.94 11.88
C SER A 162 5.82 0.25 10.99
N PHE A 163 5.21 1.40 11.28
CA PHE A 163 5.63 2.68 10.76
C PHE A 163 6.88 3.16 11.48
N SER A 164 6.93 3.12 12.81
CA SER A 164 8.13 3.47 13.59
C SER A 164 8.09 2.87 15.00
N GLY A 165 9.00 1.94 15.30
CA GLY A 165 8.99 1.24 16.60
C GLY A 165 7.64 0.54 16.81
N ASN A 166 6.95 0.89 17.89
CA ASN A 166 5.63 0.34 18.23
C ASN A 166 4.46 1.07 17.55
N ASP A 167 4.74 2.10 16.76
CA ASP A 167 3.72 2.83 16.00
C ASP A 167 3.37 2.07 14.71
N MET A 168 2.19 1.46 14.68
CA MET A 168 1.73 0.56 13.61
C MET A 168 0.78 1.29 12.65
N VAL A 169 0.79 0.86 11.39
CA VAL A 169 -0.20 1.20 10.37
C VAL A 169 -0.87 -0.07 9.86
N THR A 170 -2.15 0.01 9.51
CA THR A 170 -2.94 -1.14 9.06
C THR A 170 -3.09 -1.13 7.55
N THR A 171 -2.67 -2.21 6.90
CA THR A 171 -2.80 -2.39 5.46
C THR A 171 -4.06 -3.19 5.13
N ILE A 172 -4.77 -2.78 4.06
CA ILE A 172 -5.91 -3.50 3.51
C ILE A 172 -5.59 -3.82 2.05
N GLY A 173 -5.61 -5.10 1.68
CA GLY A 173 -5.29 -5.57 0.32
C GLY A 173 -6.34 -6.53 -0.21
N ASN A 174 -6.47 -6.60 -1.53
CA ASN A 174 -7.10 -7.71 -2.23
C ASN A 174 -6.03 -8.79 -2.43
N ILE A 175 -6.17 -9.91 -1.70
CA ILE A 175 -5.23 -11.03 -1.74
C ILE A 175 -5.37 -11.77 -3.08
N THR A 176 -6.58 -11.94 -3.60
CA THR A 176 -6.83 -12.68 -4.85
C THR A 176 -6.13 -12.04 -6.04
N THR A 177 -6.12 -10.71 -6.13
CA THR A 177 -5.51 -9.99 -7.26
C THR A 177 -4.13 -9.41 -6.92
N HIS A 178 -3.57 -9.73 -5.75
CA HIS A 178 -2.29 -9.18 -5.29
C HIS A 178 -2.24 -7.65 -5.42
N GLN A 179 -3.23 -6.96 -4.84
CA GLN A 179 -3.34 -5.50 -4.91
C GLN A 179 -3.56 -4.87 -3.53
N LEU A 180 -2.65 -3.98 -3.11
CA LEU A 180 -2.86 -3.14 -1.94
C LEU A 180 -3.99 -2.13 -2.23
N LYS A 181 -5.06 -2.13 -1.42
CA LYS A 181 -6.18 -1.19 -1.57
C LYS A 181 -5.92 0.10 -0.79
N GLY A 182 -5.30 0.02 0.37
CA GLY A 182 -4.92 1.21 1.12
C GLY A 182 -4.25 0.91 2.45
N VAL A 183 -3.83 1.98 3.11
CA VAL A 183 -3.17 1.92 4.42
C VAL A 183 -3.82 2.94 5.35
N LEU A 184 -4.22 2.49 6.53
CA LEU A 184 -4.77 3.31 7.61
C LEU A 184 -3.66 3.83 8.51
N HIS A 185 -3.88 4.99 9.14
CA HIS A 185 -2.90 5.62 10.00
C HIS A 185 -2.71 4.90 11.34
N SER A 186 -3.68 4.07 11.74
CA SER A 186 -3.70 3.40 13.04
C SER A 186 -4.50 2.10 13.00
N LYS A 187 -4.35 1.30 14.06
CA LYS A 187 -5.13 0.08 14.33
C LYS A 187 -6.54 0.34 14.91
N ARG A 188 -7.02 1.58 14.88
CA ARG A 188 -8.30 1.93 15.52
C ARG A 188 -9.47 1.25 14.80
N LYS A 189 -10.28 0.53 15.58
CA LYS A 189 -11.51 -0.13 15.11
C LYS A 189 -12.41 0.80 14.28
N ASP A 190 -12.57 2.06 14.71
CA ASP A 190 -13.44 3.02 14.04
C ASP A 190 -12.91 3.47 12.67
N GLU A 191 -11.59 3.56 12.50
CA GLU A 191 -10.98 3.89 11.20
C GLU A 191 -11.18 2.75 10.20
N LEU A 192 -10.97 1.51 10.66
CA LEU A 192 -11.22 0.33 9.84
C LEU A 192 -12.70 0.25 9.44
N LYS A 193 -13.63 0.45 10.38
CA LYS A 193 -15.07 0.47 10.07
C LYS A 193 -15.45 1.53 9.04
N LYS A 194 -14.86 2.73 9.12
CA LYS A 194 -15.13 3.80 8.15
C LYS A 194 -14.77 3.34 6.74
N VAL A 195 -13.62 2.70 6.57
CA VAL A 195 -13.18 2.18 5.27
C VAL A 195 -14.02 0.99 4.80
N LEU A 196 -14.30 0.02 5.67
CA LEU A 196 -15.13 -1.13 5.29
C LEU A 196 -16.56 -0.70 4.89
N ARG A 197 -17.11 0.34 5.54
CA ARG A 197 -18.41 0.94 5.16
C ARG A 197 -18.37 1.76 3.88
N SER A 198 -17.20 2.29 3.48
CA SER A 198 -17.06 3.02 2.22
C SER A 198 -16.93 2.11 1.00
N ILE A 199 -16.76 0.79 1.21
CA ILE A 199 -16.79 -0.18 0.11
C ILE A 199 -18.17 -0.11 -0.57
N PRO A 200 -18.24 0.00 -1.91
CA PRO A 200 -19.51 0.07 -2.61
C PRO A 200 -20.40 -1.14 -2.29
N LYS A 201 -21.70 -0.91 -2.07
CA LYS A 201 -22.67 -1.98 -1.76
C LYS A 201 -22.77 -3.06 -2.85
N THR A 202 -22.44 -2.72 -4.10
CA THR A 202 -22.34 -3.68 -5.20
C THR A 202 -21.10 -4.58 -5.10
N VAL A 203 -20.07 -4.17 -4.36
CA VAL A 203 -18.81 -4.90 -4.18
C VAL A 203 -18.83 -5.72 -2.89
N CYS A 204 -19.52 -5.28 -1.83
CA CYS A 204 -19.57 -6.02 -0.57
C CYS A 204 -19.91 -7.53 -0.72
N PRO A 205 -20.90 -7.95 -1.53
CA PRO A 205 -21.21 -9.37 -1.73
C PRO A 205 -20.11 -10.16 -2.45
N LEU A 206 -19.19 -9.48 -3.14
CA LEU A 206 -18.06 -10.11 -3.82
C LEU A 206 -16.92 -10.43 -2.85
N ILE A 207 -16.94 -9.89 -1.62
CA ILE A 207 -15.93 -10.21 -0.60
C ILE A 207 -16.31 -11.57 0.01
N SER A 208 -15.71 -12.62 -0.53
CA SER A 208 -15.90 -14.00 -0.05
C SER A 208 -15.35 -14.19 1.37
N GLU A 209 -14.17 -13.63 1.63
CA GLU A 209 -13.42 -13.83 2.86
C GLU A 209 -12.63 -12.59 3.27
N VAL A 210 -12.38 -12.46 4.58
CA VAL A 210 -11.39 -11.54 5.15
C VAL A 210 -10.36 -12.32 5.97
N VAL A 211 -9.11 -12.27 5.56
CA VAL A 211 -7.95 -12.80 6.29
C VAL A 211 -7.44 -11.73 7.26
N ILE A 212 -7.34 -12.08 8.53
CA ILE A 212 -6.87 -11.20 9.60
C ILE A 212 -5.92 -11.93 10.55
N ASP A 213 -5.14 -11.17 11.29
CA ASP A 213 -4.43 -11.67 12.46
C ASP A 213 -5.41 -11.95 13.62
N MET A 214 -4.92 -12.56 14.71
CA MET A 214 -5.67 -12.74 15.96
C MET A 214 -5.93 -11.40 16.72
N CYS A 215 -6.52 -10.41 16.04
CA CYS A 215 -6.88 -9.11 16.56
C CYS A 215 -8.40 -8.99 16.72
N THR A 216 -8.87 -8.98 17.97
CA THR A 216 -10.30 -8.92 18.28
C THR A 216 -10.96 -7.63 17.78
N LEU A 217 -10.21 -6.54 17.63
CA LEU A 217 -10.70 -5.29 17.06
C LEU A 217 -11.05 -5.45 15.57
N TYR A 218 -10.21 -6.14 14.80
CA TYR A 218 -10.45 -6.41 13.38
C TYR A 218 -11.60 -7.39 13.19
N LEU A 219 -11.62 -8.49 13.96
CA LEU A 219 -12.73 -9.43 13.93
C LEU A 219 -14.08 -8.72 14.14
N LYS A 220 -14.19 -7.92 15.21
CA LYS A 220 -15.42 -7.17 15.50
C LYS A 220 -15.72 -6.13 14.43
N ALA A 221 -14.72 -5.45 13.85
CA ALA A 221 -14.94 -4.49 12.78
C ALA A 221 -15.51 -5.15 11.52
N VAL A 222 -14.95 -6.31 11.13
CA VAL A 222 -15.41 -7.08 9.97
C VAL A 222 -16.82 -7.60 10.21
N GLN A 223 -17.08 -8.27 11.33
CA GLN A 223 -18.42 -8.81 11.64
C GLN A 223 -19.52 -7.73 11.65
N GLU A 224 -19.21 -6.53 12.15
CA GLU A 224 -20.18 -5.42 12.18
C GLU A 224 -20.40 -4.73 10.83
N THR A 225 -19.48 -4.86 9.87
CA THR A 225 -19.55 -4.13 8.58
C THR A 225 -19.76 -5.03 7.37
N LEU A 226 -19.35 -6.29 7.46
CA LEU A 226 -19.42 -7.35 6.46
C LEU A 226 -19.96 -8.64 7.13
N PRO A 227 -21.22 -8.65 7.62
CA PRO A 227 -21.74 -9.73 8.47
C PRO A 227 -21.86 -11.09 7.78
N HIS A 228 -21.88 -11.12 6.45
CA HIS A 228 -22.00 -12.35 5.65
C HIS A 228 -20.66 -12.88 5.13
N THR A 229 -19.55 -12.22 5.46
CA THR A 229 -18.22 -12.59 4.98
C THR A 229 -17.53 -13.52 5.98
N SER A 230 -16.93 -14.60 5.48
CA SER A 230 -16.15 -15.51 6.32
C SER A 230 -14.86 -14.84 6.77
N VAL A 231 -14.50 -15.00 8.05
CA VAL A 231 -13.24 -14.49 8.60
C VAL A 231 -12.28 -15.66 8.77
N VAL A 232 -11.07 -15.53 8.22
CA VAL A 232 -10.01 -16.52 8.29
C VAL A 232 -8.87 -15.93 9.13
N VAL A 233 -8.37 -16.70 10.11
CA VAL A 233 -7.15 -16.31 10.82
C VAL A 233 -5.94 -16.72 10.00
N ASP A 234 -5.04 -15.78 9.78
CA ASP A 234 -3.77 -16.05 9.10
C ASP A 234 -2.91 -17.04 9.90
N HIS A 235 -2.62 -18.18 9.30
CA HIS A 235 -1.86 -19.27 9.94
C HIS A 235 -0.48 -18.79 10.42
N PHE A 236 0.21 -17.94 9.65
CA PHE A 236 1.52 -17.43 10.06
C PHE A 236 1.48 -16.79 11.45
N HIS A 237 0.40 -16.07 11.77
CA HIS A 237 0.21 -15.42 13.06
C HIS A 237 -0.07 -16.40 14.21
N ILE A 238 -0.65 -17.58 13.96
CA ILE A 238 -0.77 -18.66 14.94
C ILE A 238 0.61 -19.21 15.30
N ILE A 239 1.44 -19.51 14.31
CA ILE A 239 2.79 -20.06 14.55
C ILE A 239 3.72 -19.01 15.15
N LYS A 240 3.55 -17.74 14.77
CA LYS A 240 4.26 -16.61 15.38
C LYS A 240 3.90 -16.42 16.84
N ASP A 241 2.62 -16.53 17.22
CA ASP A 241 2.17 -16.52 18.63
C ASP A 241 2.76 -17.69 19.41
N ALA A 242 2.76 -18.90 18.83
CA ALA A 242 3.37 -20.08 19.44
C ALA A 242 4.88 -19.88 19.72
N ASN A 243 5.61 -19.32 18.74
CA ASN A 243 7.02 -18.97 18.89
C ASN A 243 7.25 -17.85 19.91
N HIS A 244 6.33 -16.90 20.02
CA HIS A 244 6.43 -15.83 21.01
C HIS A 244 6.32 -16.38 22.43
N ARG A 245 5.29 -17.18 22.70
CA ARG A 245 5.02 -17.76 24.02
C ARG A 245 6.16 -18.62 24.53
N ILE A 246 6.73 -19.49 23.69
CA ILE A 246 7.92 -20.27 24.08
C ILE A 246 9.14 -19.39 24.32
N ASP A 247 9.34 -18.29 23.57
CA ASP A 247 10.47 -17.38 23.80
C ASP A 247 10.27 -16.54 25.06
N GLU A 248 9.04 -16.19 25.43
CA GLU A 248 8.71 -15.54 26.70
C GLU A 248 9.06 -16.45 27.88
N GLU A 249 8.55 -17.68 27.88
CA GLU A 249 8.84 -18.66 28.94
C GLU A 249 10.34 -18.94 29.04
N ARG A 250 11.01 -19.11 27.89
CA ARG A 250 12.47 -19.28 27.83
C ARG A 250 13.21 -18.09 28.46
N ARG A 251 12.74 -16.86 28.29
CA ARG A 251 13.35 -15.66 28.91
C ARG A 251 13.16 -15.67 30.42
N ILE A 252 11.96 -16.00 30.90
CA ILE A 252 11.64 -16.11 32.33
C ILE A 252 12.58 -17.13 32.99
N LEU A 253 12.69 -18.33 32.42
CA LEU A 253 13.59 -19.37 32.95
C LEU A 253 15.06 -18.95 32.87
N GLN A 254 15.49 -18.29 31.79
CA GLN A 254 16.85 -17.79 31.68
C GLN A 254 17.19 -16.79 32.80
N GLU A 255 16.24 -15.94 33.21
CA GLU A 255 16.39 -15.02 34.33
C GLU A 255 16.40 -15.74 35.68
N ILE A 256 15.46 -16.67 35.91
CA ILE A 256 15.36 -17.45 37.16
C ILE A 256 16.64 -18.26 37.41
N TYR A 257 17.11 -19.00 36.40
CA TYR A 257 18.28 -19.86 36.53
C TYR A 257 19.60 -19.11 36.31
N ASN A 258 19.55 -17.83 35.94
CA ASN A 258 20.70 -17.01 35.55
C ASN A 258 21.64 -17.73 34.56
N ARG A 259 21.06 -18.40 33.56
CA ARG A 259 21.79 -19.20 32.57
C ARG A 259 21.21 -19.00 31.19
N LYS A 260 22.10 -18.84 30.20
CA LYS A 260 21.70 -18.67 28.81
C LYS A 260 20.99 -19.93 28.29
N ILE A 261 19.77 -19.77 27.81
CA ILE A 261 19.00 -20.83 27.16
C ILE A 261 18.96 -20.55 25.65
N PRO A 262 19.44 -21.46 24.78
CA PRO A 262 19.59 -21.19 23.34
C PRO A 262 18.23 -20.99 22.66
N ARG A 263 17.94 -19.77 22.20
CA ARG A 263 16.67 -19.44 21.52
C ARG A 263 16.48 -20.21 20.20
N TYR A 264 17.53 -20.32 19.39
CA TYR A 264 17.42 -20.81 18.01
C TYR A 264 16.87 -22.25 17.93
N ILE A 265 17.12 -23.08 18.95
CA ILE A 265 16.69 -24.47 18.97
C ILE A 265 15.17 -24.61 19.03
N PHE A 266 14.51 -23.69 19.73
CA PHE A 266 13.06 -23.66 19.89
C PHE A 266 12.35 -23.00 18.70
N MET A 267 13.04 -22.11 17.99
CA MET A 267 12.46 -21.35 16.85
C MET A 267 12.49 -22.14 15.55
N LYS A 268 13.47 -23.03 15.36
CA LYS A 268 13.51 -23.92 14.21
C LYS A 268 12.35 -24.91 14.23
N ASN A 269 11.97 -25.36 13.05
CA ASN A 269 10.96 -26.41 12.90
C ASN A 269 11.60 -27.75 13.26
N LYS A 270 10.86 -28.67 13.87
CA LYS A 270 11.44 -29.97 14.27
C LYS A 270 12.13 -30.69 13.10
N GLU A 271 11.50 -30.66 11.92
CA GLU A 271 12.06 -31.24 10.69
C GLU A 271 13.32 -30.56 10.14
N ASP A 272 13.61 -29.33 10.55
CA ASP A 272 14.76 -28.54 10.08
C ASP A 272 15.96 -28.60 11.06
N LEU A 273 15.82 -29.34 12.17
CA LEU A 273 16.88 -29.54 13.15
C LEU A 273 17.84 -30.64 12.68
N LYS A 274 19.14 -30.37 12.80
CA LYS A 274 20.19 -31.40 12.65
C LYS A 274 20.15 -32.37 13.84
N GLU A 275 20.74 -33.54 13.68
CA GLU A 275 20.84 -34.55 14.75
C GLU A 275 21.48 -33.98 16.03
N SER A 276 22.60 -33.26 15.91
CA SER A 276 23.22 -32.58 17.05
C SER A 276 22.37 -31.46 17.66
N GLU A 277 21.49 -30.85 16.87
CA GLU A 277 20.55 -29.85 17.37
C GLU A 277 19.37 -30.52 18.09
N LEU A 278 18.90 -31.68 17.63
CA LEU A 278 17.88 -32.48 18.31
C LEU A 278 18.35 -32.93 19.69
N GLU A 279 19.60 -33.40 19.83
CA GLU A 279 20.19 -33.74 21.12
C GLU A 279 20.18 -32.54 22.09
N ILE A 280 20.51 -31.35 21.59
CA ILE A 280 20.45 -30.11 22.39
C ILE A 280 19.01 -29.81 22.79
N LEU A 281 18.05 -29.94 21.87
CA LEU A 281 16.64 -29.71 22.17
C LEU A 281 16.16 -30.65 23.28
N GLU A 282 16.41 -31.95 23.15
CA GLU A 282 16.02 -32.95 24.14
C GLU A 282 16.66 -32.71 25.50
N HIS A 283 17.95 -32.37 25.52
CA HIS A 283 18.63 -31.98 26.74
C HIS A 283 17.98 -30.75 27.40
N MET A 284 17.65 -29.72 26.60
CA MET A 284 17.03 -28.50 27.13
C MET A 284 15.63 -28.75 27.66
N LEU A 285 14.81 -29.56 26.97
CA LEU A 285 13.47 -29.92 27.43
C LEU A 285 13.49 -30.80 28.68
N LYS A 286 14.51 -31.67 28.83
CA LYS A 286 14.71 -32.46 30.05
C LYS A 286 15.15 -31.58 31.23
N LYS A 287 15.99 -30.58 30.95
CA LYS A 287 16.52 -29.68 31.97
C LYS A 287 15.52 -28.61 32.41
N TYR A 288 14.66 -28.17 31.50
CA TYR A 288 13.62 -27.16 31.73
C TYR A 288 12.26 -27.73 31.29
N PRO A 289 11.65 -28.62 32.10
CA PRO A 289 10.41 -29.31 31.75
C PRO A 289 9.25 -28.36 31.41
N GLU A 290 9.25 -27.14 31.97
CA GLU A 290 8.27 -26.09 31.72
C GLU A 290 8.16 -25.74 30.22
N LEU A 291 9.26 -25.82 29.46
CA LEU A 291 9.28 -25.56 28.02
C LEU A 291 8.66 -26.68 27.18
N THR A 292 8.50 -27.88 27.73
CA THR A 292 8.04 -29.06 27.00
C THR A 292 6.64 -28.87 26.42
N MET A 293 5.70 -28.35 27.23
CA MET A 293 4.33 -28.13 26.77
C MET A 293 4.24 -27.00 25.74
N PHE A 294 5.03 -25.94 25.88
CA PHE A 294 5.08 -24.87 24.90
C PHE A 294 5.62 -25.36 23.55
N TYR A 295 6.75 -26.09 23.57
CA TYR A 295 7.36 -26.63 22.36
C TYR A 295 6.45 -27.68 21.70
N GLY A 296 5.93 -28.62 22.48
CA GLY A 296 5.02 -29.65 21.99
C GLY A 296 3.76 -29.07 21.37
N THR A 297 3.20 -28.01 21.96
CA THR A 297 2.03 -27.30 21.42
C THR A 297 2.34 -26.60 20.11
N LYS A 298 3.48 -25.90 20.02
CA LYS A 298 3.96 -25.29 18.76
C LYS A 298 4.04 -26.34 17.65
N GLU A 299 4.70 -27.48 17.89
CA GLU A 299 4.84 -28.53 16.88
C GLU A 299 3.50 -29.20 16.53
N ARG A 300 2.60 -29.38 17.50
CA ARG A 300 1.24 -29.90 17.24
C ARG A 300 0.39 -28.93 16.42
N LEU A 301 0.50 -27.63 16.63
CA LEU A 301 -0.14 -26.62 15.78
C LEU A 301 0.42 -26.65 14.35
N ARG A 302 1.74 -26.78 14.19
CA ARG A 302 2.35 -26.96 12.86
C ARG A 302 1.85 -28.22 12.17
N ALA A 303 1.80 -29.34 12.88
CA ALA A 303 1.28 -30.60 12.36
C ALA A 303 -0.20 -30.49 11.98
N MET A 304 -1.01 -29.81 12.80
CA MET A 304 -2.41 -29.52 12.50
C MET A 304 -2.54 -28.84 11.13
N TYR A 305 -1.75 -27.82 10.82
CA TYR A 305 -1.80 -27.14 9.52
C TYR A 305 -1.31 -27.97 8.33
N ARG A 306 -0.71 -29.15 8.56
CA ARG A 306 -0.41 -30.15 7.52
C ARG A 306 -1.54 -31.17 7.31
N SER A 307 -2.61 -31.09 8.11
CA SER A 307 -3.76 -31.99 8.01
C SER A 307 -4.46 -31.85 6.67
N LYS A 308 -5.04 -32.95 6.18
CA LYS A 308 -5.65 -33.05 4.85
C LYS A 308 -6.89 -32.17 4.74
N ASP A 309 -7.71 -32.16 5.79
CA ASP A 309 -9.00 -31.49 5.79
C ASP A 309 -9.34 -30.83 7.14
N LYS A 310 -10.46 -30.10 7.13
CA LYS A 310 -10.99 -29.37 8.28
C LYS A 310 -11.35 -30.29 9.46
N LYS A 311 -11.70 -31.55 9.19
CA LYS A 311 -12.10 -32.52 10.21
C LYS A 311 -10.87 -32.98 11.00
N GLU A 312 -9.81 -33.38 10.32
CA GLU A 312 -8.53 -33.71 10.96
C GLU A 312 -7.98 -32.54 11.77
N ALA A 313 -8.07 -31.31 11.23
CA ALA A 313 -7.66 -30.11 11.94
C ALA A 313 -8.50 -29.84 13.20
N LEU A 314 -9.82 -30.05 13.13
CA LEU A 314 -10.71 -29.94 14.28
C LEU A 314 -10.37 -30.97 15.36
N ASP A 315 -10.08 -32.21 14.97
CA ASP A 315 -9.69 -33.27 15.91
C ASP A 315 -8.35 -32.96 16.58
N ALA A 316 -7.38 -32.40 15.83
CA ALA A 316 -6.15 -31.87 16.40
C ALA A 316 -6.43 -30.75 17.43
N MET A 317 -7.29 -29.76 17.12
CA MET A 317 -7.65 -28.71 18.08
C MET A 317 -8.37 -29.25 19.32
N ARG A 318 -9.22 -30.28 19.17
CA ARG A 318 -9.89 -30.98 20.28
C ARG A 318 -8.90 -31.70 21.19
N SER A 319 -7.73 -32.07 20.69
CA SER A 319 -6.64 -32.60 21.50
C SER A 319 -5.76 -31.48 22.10
N ILE A 320 -5.47 -30.43 21.33
CA ILE A 320 -4.54 -29.35 21.74
C ILE A 320 -5.15 -28.48 22.85
N ILE A 321 -6.37 -27.97 22.66
CA ILE A 321 -6.96 -27.00 23.60
C ILE A 321 -7.10 -27.61 25.01
N PRO A 322 -7.68 -28.80 25.21
CA PRO A 322 -7.81 -29.38 26.55
C PRO A 322 -6.46 -29.64 27.22
N SER A 323 -5.44 -30.06 26.45
CA SER A 323 -4.10 -30.28 27.00
C SER A 323 -3.44 -29.02 27.55
N LEU A 324 -3.89 -27.84 27.11
CA LEU A 324 -3.45 -26.54 27.62
C LEU A 324 -4.33 -26.04 28.77
N THR A 325 -5.65 -26.23 28.68
CA THR A 325 -6.57 -25.70 29.69
C THR A 325 -6.67 -26.55 30.95
N ALA A 326 -6.17 -27.78 30.92
CA ALA A 326 -6.15 -28.70 32.06
C ALA A 326 -4.85 -28.64 32.88
N THR A 327 -3.88 -27.80 32.48
CA THR A 327 -2.67 -27.56 33.26
C THR A 327 -2.96 -26.66 34.46
N ASP A 328 -2.00 -26.55 35.37
CA ASP A 328 -1.96 -25.56 36.46
C ASP A 328 -1.21 -24.27 36.06
N ASP A 329 -0.45 -24.30 34.96
CA ASP A 329 0.22 -23.14 34.38
C ASP A 329 -0.77 -22.12 33.77
N GLY A 330 -0.74 -20.88 34.29
CA GLY A 330 -1.63 -19.81 33.87
C GLY A 330 -1.45 -19.34 32.42
N GLU A 331 -0.22 -19.36 31.89
CA GLU A 331 0.09 -18.95 30.53
C GLU A 331 -0.36 -19.99 29.51
N LEU A 332 -0.20 -21.29 29.81
CA LEU A 332 -0.75 -22.37 29.01
C LEU A 332 -2.28 -22.34 28.99
N ILE A 333 -2.94 -22.14 30.14
CA ILE A 333 -4.40 -21.99 30.21
C ILE A 333 -4.86 -20.80 29.37
N SER A 334 -4.17 -19.66 29.47
CA SER A 334 -4.43 -18.45 28.68
C SER A 334 -4.31 -18.70 27.17
N TRP A 335 -3.28 -19.45 26.76
CA TRP A 335 -3.08 -19.86 25.37
C TRP A 335 -4.22 -20.77 24.88
N GLY A 336 -4.60 -21.78 25.66
CA GLY A 336 -5.71 -22.67 25.35
C GLY A 336 -7.03 -21.93 25.18
N ARG A 337 -7.32 -20.95 26.05
CA ARG A 337 -8.50 -20.07 25.93
C ARG A 337 -8.46 -19.22 24.67
N THR A 338 -7.28 -18.69 24.31
CA THR A 338 -7.07 -17.92 23.07
C THR A 338 -7.36 -18.79 21.85
N LEU A 339 -6.76 -19.98 21.76
CA LEU A 339 -7.00 -20.93 20.67
C LEU A 339 -8.47 -21.35 20.60
N SER A 340 -9.13 -21.55 21.74
CA SER A 340 -10.57 -21.89 21.81
C SER A 340 -11.44 -20.77 21.24
N TYR A 341 -11.17 -19.52 21.59
CA TYR A 341 -11.89 -18.35 21.08
C TYR A 341 -11.72 -18.19 19.56
N TRP A 342 -10.49 -18.38 19.06
CA TRP A 342 -10.18 -18.21 17.63
C TRP A 342 -10.45 -19.45 16.77
N LYS A 343 -10.69 -20.61 17.38
CA LYS A 343 -10.94 -21.92 16.72
C LYS A 343 -11.83 -21.85 15.47
N PRO A 344 -13.04 -21.26 15.48
CA PRO A 344 -13.88 -21.26 14.28
C PRO A 344 -13.21 -20.56 13.09
N TYR A 345 -12.48 -19.46 13.34
CA TYR A 345 -11.82 -18.67 12.31
C TYR A 345 -10.49 -19.31 11.85
N ILE A 346 -9.81 -20.03 12.74
CA ILE A 346 -8.63 -20.85 12.42
C ILE A 346 -9.03 -21.98 11.45
N LEU A 347 -10.14 -22.67 11.75
CA LEU A 347 -10.60 -23.79 10.93
C LEU A 347 -11.10 -23.38 9.55
N ASN A 348 -11.47 -22.11 9.35
CA ASN A 348 -11.84 -21.60 8.02
C ASN A 348 -10.67 -21.62 7.02
N TYR A 349 -9.42 -21.75 7.49
CA TYR A 349 -8.26 -21.95 6.62
C TYR A 349 -8.43 -23.14 5.66
N TRP A 350 -9.10 -24.21 6.08
CA TRP A 350 -9.28 -25.39 5.22
C TRP A 350 -10.36 -25.23 4.15
N ASP A 351 -11.18 -24.18 4.21
CA ASP A 351 -12.21 -23.93 3.21
C ASP A 351 -11.61 -23.30 1.93
N SER A 352 -10.55 -22.49 2.08
CA SER A 352 -9.97 -21.69 0.98
C SER A 352 -8.46 -21.64 0.90
N LYS A 353 -7.77 -21.98 2.00
CA LYS A 353 -6.32 -21.85 2.19
C LYS A 353 -5.79 -20.42 1.97
N SER A 354 -6.66 -19.42 2.15
CA SER A 354 -6.30 -18.00 2.08
C SER A 354 -5.26 -17.63 3.13
N THR A 355 -4.24 -16.84 2.75
CA THR A 355 -3.18 -16.37 3.66
C THR A 355 -2.80 -14.92 3.35
N ASN A 356 -2.23 -14.22 4.34
CA ASN A 356 -1.70 -12.87 4.17
C ASN A 356 -0.28 -12.83 3.55
N ALA A 357 0.23 -13.94 3.00
CA ALA A 357 1.62 -14.02 2.52
C ALA A 357 2.00 -12.93 1.49
N TYR A 358 1.08 -12.56 0.60
CA TYR A 358 1.31 -11.44 -0.32
C TYR A 358 1.51 -10.10 0.41
N MET A 359 0.79 -9.87 1.52
CA MET A 359 0.90 -8.65 2.32
C MET A 359 2.29 -8.52 2.93
N GLU A 360 2.96 -9.62 3.27
CA GLU A 360 4.36 -9.60 3.72
C GLU A 360 5.31 -9.04 2.65
N GLY A 361 5.12 -9.47 1.39
CA GLY A 361 5.85 -8.92 0.24
C GLY A 361 5.65 -7.40 0.10
N ILE A 362 4.41 -6.94 0.28
CA ILE A 362 4.08 -5.51 0.31
C ILE A 362 4.70 -4.79 1.50
N HIS A 363 4.68 -5.37 2.69
CA HIS A 363 5.34 -4.79 3.87
C HIS A 363 6.85 -4.67 3.67
N ASN A 364 7.49 -5.64 3.01
CA ASN A 364 8.90 -5.57 2.63
C ASN A 364 9.15 -4.43 1.63
N LYS A 365 8.26 -4.23 0.65
CA LYS A 365 8.30 -3.06 -0.24
C LYS A 365 8.12 -1.75 0.53
N MET A 366 7.19 -1.68 1.49
CA MET A 366 6.98 -0.50 2.34
C MET A 366 8.25 -0.15 3.15
N LYS A 367 8.90 -1.15 3.75
CA LYS A 367 10.18 -1.00 4.45
C LYS A 367 11.27 -0.50 3.49
N LEU A 368 11.33 -1.00 2.26
CA LEU A 368 12.26 -0.51 1.24
C LEU A 368 12.01 0.96 0.89
N ILE A 369 10.76 1.36 0.65
CA ILE A 369 10.40 2.76 0.35
C ILE A 369 10.78 3.69 1.51
N LYS A 370 10.60 3.23 2.75
CA LYS A 370 11.06 3.95 3.94
C LYS A 370 12.59 4.13 3.95
N ARG A 371 13.37 3.08 3.65
CA ARG A 371 14.84 3.15 3.55
C ARG A 371 15.30 4.09 2.45
N ILE A 372 14.75 3.97 1.23
CA ILE A 372 15.06 4.84 0.08
C ILE A 372 14.81 6.31 0.42
N SER A 373 13.77 6.59 1.21
CA SER A 373 13.38 7.96 1.56
C SER A 373 14.10 8.52 2.79
N PHE A 374 15.03 7.76 3.40
CA PHE A 374 15.71 8.11 4.65
C PHE A 374 14.75 8.30 5.83
N GLY A 375 13.65 7.54 5.85
CA GLY A 375 12.61 7.62 6.87
C GLY A 375 11.49 8.63 6.55
N PHE A 376 10.47 8.65 7.41
CA PHE A 376 9.31 9.52 7.30
C PHE A 376 8.90 10.03 8.68
N LYS A 377 8.59 11.33 8.77
CA LYS A 377 7.96 11.92 9.97
C LYS A 377 6.43 11.94 9.87
N ASN A 378 5.91 12.08 8.65
CA ASN A 378 4.47 12.18 8.38
C ASN A 378 3.97 10.87 7.76
N LYS A 379 3.09 10.16 8.46
CA LYS A 379 2.47 8.90 8.01
C LYS A 379 1.68 9.06 6.71
N GLU A 380 0.95 10.15 6.56
CA GLU A 380 0.12 10.39 5.38
C GLU A 380 1.00 10.48 4.12
N VAL A 381 2.14 11.18 4.19
CA VAL A 381 3.09 11.26 3.07
C VAL A 381 3.71 9.90 2.77
N PHE A 382 4.05 9.12 3.81
CA PHE A 382 4.53 7.75 3.65
C PHE A 382 3.50 6.87 2.94
N ILE A 383 2.24 6.90 3.38
CA ILE A 383 1.13 6.14 2.81
C ILE A 383 0.95 6.48 1.34
N HIS A 384 0.84 7.77 0.98
CA HIS A 384 0.65 8.15 -0.43
C HIS A 384 1.83 7.72 -1.31
N LYS A 385 3.06 7.76 -0.79
CA LYS A 385 4.23 7.29 -1.53
C LYS A 385 4.22 5.77 -1.70
N VAL A 386 3.88 5.01 -0.66
CA VAL A 386 3.69 3.55 -0.74
C VAL A 386 2.62 3.21 -1.77
N MET A 387 1.47 3.88 -1.71
CA MET A 387 0.37 3.67 -2.64
C MET A 387 0.81 3.95 -4.07
N LEU A 388 1.53 5.06 -4.32
CA LEU A 388 2.12 5.31 -5.62
C LEU A 388 3.05 4.16 -6.08
N SER A 389 3.96 3.70 -5.22
CA SER A 389 4.96 2.68 -5.56
C SER A 389 4.34 1.30 -5.86
N VAL A 390 3.22 0.97 -5.23
CA VAL A 390 2.54 -0.33 -5.39
C VAL A 390 1.49 -0.28 -6.49
N LEU A 391 0.78 0.85 -6.63
CA LEU A 391 -0.28 1.06 -7.61
C LEU A 391 0.21 1.77 -8.87
N LEU A 392 1.50 1.65 -9.21
CA LEU A 392 2.11 2.36 -10.35
C LEU A 392 1.28 2.23 -11.64
N ALA A 393 0.83 1.01 -11.94
CA ALA A 393 0.01 0.73 -13.12
C ALA A 393 -1.38 1.39 -13.04
N SER A 394 -2.15 1.22 -11.96
CA SER A 394 -3.49 1.84 -11.84
C SER A 394 -3.43 3.36 -11.71
N VAL A 395 -2.43 3.90 -11.00
CA VAL A 395 -2.25 5.35 -10.78
C VAL A 395 -1.81 6.06 -12.07
N LEU A 396 -1.10 5.37 -12.99
CA LEU A 396 -0.45 6.04 -14.12
C LEU A 396 -0.86 5.53 -15.51
N LEU A 397 -1.37 4.30 -15.67
CA LEU A 397 -1.86 3.81 -16.97
C LEU A 397 -2.97 4.69 -17.58
N PRO A 398 -4.00 5.15 -16.82
CA PRO A 398 -5.03 6.05 -17.35
C PRO A 398 -4.47 7.37 -17.91
N TYR A 399 -3.20 7.66 -17.65
CA TYR A 399 -2.53 8.90 -17.94
C TYR A 399 -1.46 8.80 -19.02
N PHE A 400 -1.14 7.60 -19.50
CA PHE A 400 -0.30 7.35 -20.68
C PHE A 400 -1.11 7.18 -21.97
N ASP A 401 -2.39 6.76 -21.84
CA ASP A 401 -3.32 6.57 -22.97
C ASP A 401 -4.12 7.83 -23.36
N SER A 402 -3.77 9.01 -22.80
CA SER A 402 -4.50 10.29 -22.98
C SER A 402 -3.77 11.32 -23.81
#